data_AF-A0AAV3QW68-F1
#
_entry.id   AF-A0AAV3QW68-F1
#
_cell.length_a   1.000
_cell.length_b   1.000
_cell.length_c   1.000
_cell.angle_alpha   90.00
_cell.angle_beta   90.00
_cell.angle_gamma   90.00
#
_symmetry.space_group_name_H-M   'P 1'
#
loop_
_entity.id
_entity.type
_entity.pdbx_description
1 polymer ?
#
loop_
_entity_poly.entity_id
_entity_poly.type
_entity_poly.pdbx_seq_one_letter_code
_entity_poly.pdbx_strand_id
1 'polypeptide(L)'
;MAEDFARIKGQMHLSENDVLQKVLRGINHTLKALGRHINEFKLVSFQYVPNEYERFIREIASEKNIPVLDEHLRGIHKLNSQQKIAFDTIYNATTLDSGGVFFVDGPGGTGKSFLYTVLLAHIRSKRYIALIVAFSGIQGSKYQSTQGQTYSVKFHSRVAKQTS
;
A
#
# COMPACT_ATOMS: atom_id res chain seq x y z
N MET A 1 8.85 -14.59 -28.22
CA MET A 1 8.58 -13.58 -27.17
C MET A 1 8.13 -12.23 -27.74
N ALA A 2 8.73 -11.69 -28.81
CA ALA A 2 8.23 -10.46 -29.46
C ALA A 2 6.93 -10.68 -30.29
N GLU A 3 6.75 -11.89 -30.83
CA GLU A 3 5.63 -12.25 -31.71
C GLU A 3 4.28 -12.35 -30.98
N ASP A 4 4.27 -12.77 -29.71
CA ASP A 4 3.04 -12.85 -28.90
C ASP A 4 2.44 -11.47 -28.61
N PHE A 5 3.26 -10.42 -28.57
CA PHE A 5 2.79 -9.04 -28.41
C PHE A 5 2.13 -8.52 -29.69
N ALA A 6 2.51 -9.03 -30.87
CA ALA A 6 1.91 -8.63 -32.14
C ALA A 6 0.48 -9.17 -32.30
N ARG A 7 0.15 -10.30 -31.69
CA ARG A 7 -1.18 -10.94 -31.78
C ARG A 7 -2.29 -10.16 -31.05
N ILE A 8 -1.91 -9.23 -30.17
CA ILE A 8 -2.83 -8.35 -29.41
C ILE A 8 -3.18 -7.07 -30.21
N LYS A 9 -2.60 -6.85 -31.40
CA LYS A 9 -2.90 -5.68 -32.25
C LYS A 9 -4.33 -5.67 -32.83
N GLY A 10 -5.07 -6.78 -32.75
CA GLY A 10 -6.40 -6.88 -33.36
C GLY A 10 -7.57 -6.26 -32.60
N GLN A 11 -7.42 -5.91 -31.31
CA GLN A 11 -8.59 -5.50 -30.49
C GLN A 11 -8.37 -4.32 -29.52
N MET A 12 -7.22 -3.66 -29.50
CA MET A 12 -7.02 -2.40 -28.78
C MET A 12 -5.96 -1.56 -29.49
N HIS A 13 -6.30 -0.32 -29.81
CA HIS A 13 -5.38 0.66 -30.39
C HIS A 13 -4.35 1.09 -29.33
N LEU A 14 -3.36 0.23 -29.06
CA LEU A 14 -2.25 0.50 -28.15
C LEU A 14 -1.20 1.33 -28.89
N SER A 15 -0.78 2.45 -28.30
CA SER A 15 0.31 3.25 -28.83
C SER A 15 1.64 2.51 -28.71
N GLU A 16 2.65 2.91 -29.50
CA GLU A 16 4.01 2.38 -29.37
C GLU A 16 4.56 2.57 -27.94
N ASN A 17 4.20 3.67 -27.29
CA ASN A 17 4.54 3.92 -25.89
C ASN A 17 3.91 2.90 -24.94
N ASP A 18 2.65 2.49 -25.17
CA ASP A 18 2.01 1.46 -24.34
C ASP A 18 2.71 0.11 -24.47
N VAL A 19 3.13 -0.24 -25.68
CA VAL A 19 3.89 -1.46 -25.94
C VAL A 19 5.26 -1.37 -25.27
N LEU A 20 5.97 -0.26 -25.43
CA LEU A 20 7.27 -0.02 -24.79
C LEU A 20 7.18 -0.14 -23.26
N GLN A 21 6.19 0.51 -22.63
CA GLN A 21 5.99 0.43 -21.19
C GLN A 21 5.70 -0.99 -20.72
N LYS A 22 4.87 -1.75 -21.45
CA LYS A 22 4.58 -3.16 -21.15
C LYS A 22 5.84 -4.03 -21.23
N VAL A 23 6.70 -3.80 -22.23
CA VAL A 23 7.96 -4.54 -22.39
C VAL A 23 8.94 -4.21 -21.28
N LEU A 24 9.18 -2.91 -21.00
CA LEU A 24 10.06 -2.46 -19.92
C LEU A 24 9.60 -3.00 -18.56
N ARG A 25 8.29 -3.07 -18.34
CA ARG A 25 7.70 -3.69 -17.14
C ARG A 25 8.04 -5.17 -17.02
N GLY A 26 7.89 -5.93 -18.11
CA GLY A 26 8.23 -7.35 -18.15
C GLY A 26 9.70 -7.60 -17.83
N ILE A 27 10.59 -6.82 -18.45
CA ILE A 27 12.03 -6.89 -18.21
C ILE A 27 12.36 -6.55 -16.75
N ASN A 28 11.79 -5.47 -16.21
CA ASN A 28 12.01 -5.07 -14.82
C ASN A 28 11.51 -6.13 -13.82
N HIS A 29 10.43 -6.84 -14.13
CA HIS A 29 9.95 -7.95 -13.30
C HIS A 29 10.99 -9.08 -13.22
N THR A 30 11.53 -9.51 -14.36
CA THR A 30 12.57 -10.55 -14.42
C THR A 30 13.85 -10.12 -13.72
N LEU A 31 14.30 -8.88 -13.95
CA LEU A 31 15.51 -8.36 -13.30
C LEU A 31 15.36 -8.29 -11.78
N LYS A 32 14.19 -7.89 -11.27
CA LYS A 32 13.91 -7.89 -9.83
C LYS A 32 14.01 -9.29 -9.20
N ALA A 33 13.56 -10.32 -9.92
CA ALA A 33 13.71 -11.71 -9.45
C ALA A 33 15.18 -12.13 -9.34
N LEU A 34 16.06 -11.51 -10.11
CA LEU A 34 17.53 -11.69 -10.06
C LEU A 34 18.24 -10.70 -9.10
N GLY A 35 17.49 -9.88 -8.36
CA GLY A 35 18.06 -8.87 -7.47
C GLY A 35 18.68 -7.67 -8.18
N ARG A 36 18.31 -7.40 -9.43
CA ARG A 36 18.86 -6.33 -10.27
C ARG A 36 17.78 -5.31 -10.65
N HIS A 37 18.18 -4.07 -10.91
CA HIS A 37 17.27 -3.01 -11.34
C HIS A 37 17.43 -2.69 -12.83
N ILE A 38 16.32 -2.47 -13.55
CA ILE A 38 16.34 -2.19 -14.99
C ILE A 38 17.18 -0.96 -15.39
N ASN A 39 17.24 0.05 -14.52
CA ASN A 39 18.03 1.25 -14.75
C ASN A 39 19.55 0.99 -14.75
N GLU A 40 20.03 -0.16 -14.27
CA GLU A 40 21.44 -0.56 -14.37
C GLU A 40 21.85 -0.92 -15.81
N PHE A 41 20.91 -1.33 -16.64
CA PHE A 41 21.18 -1.88 -17.97
C PHE A 41 21.04 -0.84 -19.10
N LYS A 42 20.68 0.42 -18.77
CA LYS A 42 20.55 1.54 -19.72
C LYS A 42 19.79 1.18 -21.01
N LEU A 43 18.70 0.41 -20.88
CA LEU A 43 17.92 -0.11 -22.01
C LEU A 43 17.18 0.98 -22.81
N VAL A 44 16.99 2.15 -22.18
CA VAL A 44 16.34 3.33 -22.75
C VAL A 44 17.11 4.59 -22.35
N SER A 45 16.95 5.66 -23.12
CA SER A 45 17.60 6.96 -22.87
C SER A 45 17.05 7.70 -21.64
N PHE A 46 15.93 7.22 -21.08
CA PHE A 46 15.29 7.77 -19.88
C PHE A 46 15.36 6.77 -18.72
N GLN A 47 15.24 7.25 -17.49
CA GLN A 47 15.11 6.35 -16.34
C GLN A 47 13.73 5.71 -16.34
N TYR A 48 13.68 4.38 -16.27
CA TYR A 48 12.41 3.69 -16.07
C TYR A 48 11.94 3.92 -14.64
N VAL A 49 10.75 4.52 -14.54
CA VAL A 49 10.03 4.75 -13.30
C VAL A 49 8.68 4.03 -13.44
N PRO A 50 8.37 3.03 -12.59
CA PRO A 50 7.04 2.45 -12.55
C PRO A 50 6.01 3.54 -12.30
N ASN A 51 4.93 3.56 -13.07
CA ASN A 51 3.85 4.51 -12.83
C ASN A 51 3.19 4.27 -11.46
N GLU A 52 2.51 5.28 -10.92
CA GLU A 52 1.88 5.21 -9.59
C GLU A 52 0.87 4.08 -9.48
N TYR A 53 0.15 3.79 -10.57
CA TYR A 53 -0.81 2.68 -10.63
C TYR A 53 -0.12 1.32 -10.43
N GLU A 54 1.03 1.09 -11.06
CA GLU A 54 1.82 -0.13 -10.90
C GLU A 54 2.41 -0.27 -9.50
N ARG A 55 2.89 0.84 -8.92
CA ARG A 55 3.34 0.86 -7.53
C ARG A 55 2.18 0.46 -6.62
N PHE A 56 1.02 1.07 -6.82
CA PHE A 56 -0.19 0.80 -6.03
C PHE A 56 -0.67 -0.65 -6.15
N ILE A 57 -0.69 -1.22 -7.35
CA ILE A 57 -1.03 -2.64 -7.57
C ILE A 57 -0.06 -3.57 -6.84
N ARG A 58 1.23 -3.24 -6.85
CA ARG A 58 2.25 -4.00 -6.09
C ARG A 58 2.03 -3.92 -4.59
N GLU A 59 1.77 -2.73 -4.06
CA GLU A 59 1.48 -2.52 -2.63
C GLU A 59 0.24 -3.30 -2.19
N ILE A 60 -0.83 -3.27 -2.99
CA ILE A 60 -2.03 -4.09 -2.75
C ILE A 60 -1.68 -5.58 -2.75
N ALA A 61 -0.93 -6.05 -3.75
CA ALA A 61 -0.58 -7.47 -3.86
C ALA A 61 0.28 -7.93 -2.68
N SER A 62 1.24 -7.11 -2.22
CA SER A 62 2.02 -7.40 -1.02
C SER A 62 1.15 -7.42 0.23
N GLU A 63 0.23 -6.45 0.37
CA GLU A 63 -0.66 -6.33 1.53
C GLU A 63 -1.55 -7.57 1.70
N LYS A 64 -2.06 -8.11 0.59
CA LYS A 64 -2.88 -9.34 0.60
C LYS A 64 -2.14 -10.59 1.08
N ASN A 65 -0.80 -10.61 0.98
CA ASN A 65 0.01 -11.75 1.37
C ASN A 65 0.48 -11.68 2.83
N ILE A 66 0.15 -10.61 3.57
CA ILE A 66 0.55 -10.47 4.97
C ILE A 66 -0.36 -11.37 5.83
N PRO A 67 0.20 -12.33 6.59
CA PRO A 67 -0.60 -13.19 7.45
C PRO A 67 -1.24 -12.40 8.59
N VAL A 68 -2.47 -12.78 8.94
CA VAL A 68 -3.14 -12.29 10.14
C VAL A 68 -2.70 -13.15 11.32
N LEU A 69 -2.04 -12.55 12.31
CA LEU A 69 -1.65 -13.24 13.53
C LEU A 69 -2.74 -13.10 14.59
N ASP A 70 -3.15 -14.22 15.20
CA ASP A 70 -4.19 -14.23 16.25
C ASP A 70 -3.82 -13.38 17.47
N GLU A 71 -2.52 -13.26 17.76
CA GLU A 71 -2.04 -12.37 18.83
C GLU A 71 -2.43 -10.91 18.56
N HIS A 72 -2.32 -10.45 17.31
CA HIS A 72 -2.69 -9.09 16.93
C HIS A 72 -4.21 -8.88 17.00
N LEU A 73 -5.00 -9.94 16.73
CA LEU A 73 -6.45 -9.89 16.93
C LEU A 73 -6.82 -9.76 18.42
N ARG A 74 -6.14 -10.50 19.30
CA ARG A 74 -6.33 -10.36 20.76
C ARG A 74 -5.86 -9.02 21.30
N GLY A 75 -5.02 -8.29 20.56
CA GLY A 75 -4.52 -6.98 20.94
C GLY A 75 -5.59 -5.91 21.14
N ILE A 76 -6.80 -6.10 20.62
CA ILE A 76 -7.93 -5.16 20.83
C ILE A 76 -8.29 -4.97 22.30
N HIS A 77 -8.14 -6.01 23.12
CA HIS A 77 -8.40 -5.96 24.57
C HIS A 77 -7.30 -5.25 25.36
N LYS A 78 -6.16 -4.96 24.73
CA LYS A 78 -5.01 -4.26 25.33
C LYS A 78 -4.94 -2.79 24.94
N LEU A 79 -5.88 -2.31 24.11
CA LEU A 79 -5.94 -0.89 23.74
C LEU A 79 -6.40 -0.06 24.93
N ASN A 80 -5.77 1.10 25.13
CA ASN A 80 -6.29 2.10 26.07
C ASN A 80 -7.55 2.78 25.49
N SER A 81 -8.27 3.54 26.32
CA SER A 81 -9.54 4.17 25.93
C SER A 81 -9.43 5.05 24.68
N GLN A 82 -8.38 5.85 24.55
CA GLN A 82 -8.16 6.74 23.40
C GLN A 82 -7.84 5.96 22.12
N GLN A 83 -6.97 4.95 22.23
CA GLN A 83 -6.67 4.05 21.11
C GLN A 83 -7.91 3.27 20.67
N LYS A 84 -8.76 2.86 21.61
CA LYS A 84 -10.01 2.15 21.34
C LYS A 84 -11.00 3.03 20.57
N ILE A 85 -11.15 4.30 20.95
CA ILE A 85 -11.96 5.27 20.20
C ILE A 85 -11.45 5.44 18.77
N ALA A 86 -10.13 5.60 18.60
CA ALA A 86 -9.52 5.72 17.27
C ALA A 86 -9.73 4.43 16.44
N PHE A 87 -9.54 3.26 17.06
CA PHE A 87 -9.78 1.97 16.43
C PHE A 87 -11.24 1.86 15.95
N ASP A 88 -12.22 2.09 16.82
CA ASP A 88 -13.63 1.90 16.50
C ASP A 88 -14.08 2.87 15.40
N THR A 89 -13.61 4.13 15.46
CA THR A 89 -13.90 5.15 14.43
C THR A 89 -13.43 4.69 13.05
N ILE A 90 -12.17 4.26 12.96
CA ILE A 90 -11.55 3.88 11.68
C ILE A 90 -12.12 2.54 11.18
N TYR A 91 -12.31 1.57 12.09
CA TYR A 91 -12.84 0.26 11.77
C TYR A 91 -14.28 0.35 11.24
N ASN A 92 -15.13 1.16 11.88
CA ASN A 92 -16.50 1.38 11.42
C ASN A 92 -16.53 2.07 10.06
N ALA A 93 -15.70 3.10 9.84
CA ALA A 93 -15.63 3.76 8.54
C ALA A 93 -15.15 2.82 7.42
N THR A 94 -14.32 1.84 7.76
CA THR A 94 -13.84 0.83 6.80
C THR A 94 -14.91 -0.22 6.48
N THR A 95 -15.67 -0.66 7.49
CA THR A 95 -16.69 -1.71 7.34
C THR A 95 -18.01 -1.19 6.73
N LEU A 96 -18.31 0.10 6.88
CA LEU A 96 -19.47 0.76 6.29
C LEU A 96 -19.24 1.25 4.86
N ASP A 97 -18.08 0.94 4.26
CA ASP A 97 -17.69 1.36 2.90
C ASP A 97 -17.72 2.90 2.70
N SER A 98 -17.69 3.67 3.79
CA SER A 98 -17.64 5.14 3.74
C SER A 98 -16.25 5.65 3.32
N GLY A 99 -15.23 4.79 3.40
CA GLY A 99 -13.85 5.14 3.10
C GLY A 99 -13.31 6.25 4.01
N GLY A 100 -12.17 6.82 3.63
CA GLY A 100 -11.60 8.00 4.30
C GLY A 100 -10.09 7.95 4.48
N VAL A 101 -9.53 9.11 4.85
CA VAL A 101 -8.14 9.25 5.29
C VAL A 101 -8.18 9.68 6.75
N PHE A 102 -7.49 8.92 7.60
CA PHE A 102 -7.46 9.17 9.04
C PHE A 102 -6.05 9.48 9.50
N PHE A 103 -5.93 10.51 10.33
CA PHE A 103 -4.69 10.89 11.00
C PHE A 103 -4.84 10.53 12.48
N VAL A 104 -3.94 9.69 12.99
CA VAL A 104 -3.86 9.42 14.43
C VAL A 104 -2.63 10.12 14.98
N ASP A 105 -2.88 11.18 15.73
CA ASP A 105 -1.85 11.90 16.46
C ASP A 105 -1.85 11.48 17.94
N GLY A 106 -0.68 11.56 18.55
CA GLY A 106 -0.52 11.36 19.98
C GLY A 106 0.93 11.57 20.39
N PRO A 107 1.20 11.82 21.68
CA PRO A 107 2.56 11.96 22.20
C PRO A 107 3.49 10.80 21.81
N GLY A 108 4.80 11.04 21.82
CA GLY A 108 5.79 9.95 21.71
C GLY A 108 5.55 8.87 22.76
N GLY A 109 5.74 7.59 22.41
CA GLY A 109 5.60 6.48 23.35
C GLY A 109 4.16 6.00 23.62
N THR A 110 3.12 6.61 23.04
CA THR A 110 1.71 6.22 23.28
C THR A 110 1.24 4.95 22.55
N GLY A 111 2.16 4.13 22.03
CA GLY A 111 1.80 2.86 21.40
C GLY A 111 1.01 3.00 20.08
N LYS A 112 1.17 4.09 19.32
CA LYS A 112 0.52 4.25 18.00
C LYS A 112 0.79 3.06 17.06
N SER A 113 2.03 2.55 17.05
CA SER A 113 2.39 1.36 16.29
C SER A 113 1.59 0.12 16.73
N PHE A 114 1.30 -0.01 18.03
CA PHE A 114 0.48 -1.11 18.53
C PHE A 114 -0.97 -0.99 18.04
N LEU A 115 -1.56 0.22 18.11
CA LEU A 115 -2.88 0.49 17.53
C LEU A 115 -2.94 0.11 16.05
N TYR A 116 -1.94 0.51 15.26
CA TYR A 116 -1.86 0.19 13.83
C TYR A 116 -1.77 -1.31 13.56
N THR A 117 -0.97 -2.04 14.32
CA THR A 117 -0.86 -3.50 14.22
C THR A 117 -2.21 -4.18 14.46
N VAL A 118 -2.93 -3.78 15.51
CA VAL A 118 -4.24 -4.34 15.87
C VAL A 118 -5.29 -3.99 14.81
N LEU A 119 -5.31 -2.74 14.34
CA LEU A 119 -6.22 -2.25 13.32
C LEU A 119 -6.03 -2.99 11.99
N LEU A 120 -4.79 -3.11 11.53
CA LEU A 120 -4.46 -3.88 10.32
C LEU A 120 -4.90 -5.33 10.43
N ALA A 121 -4.63 -5.99 11.56
CA ALA A 121 -5.04 -7.38 11.77
C ALA A 121 -6.56 -7.57 11.65
N HIS A 122 -7.36 -6.66 12.23
CA HIS A 122 -8.82 -6.73 12.17
C HIS A 122 -9.39 -6.42 10.79
N ILE A 123 -8.77 -5.52 10.04
CA ILE A 123 -9.21 -5.18 8.69
C ILE A 123 -8.85 -6.31 7.72
N ARG A 124 -7.65 -6.87 7.86
CA ARG A 124 -7.20 -8.04 7.09
C ARG A 124 -8.04 -9.29 7.37
N SER A 125 -8.45 -9.52 8.63
CA SER A 125 -9.30 -10.67 8.96
C SER A 125 -10.67 -10.62 8.28
N LYS A 126 -11.11 -9.42 7.89
CA LYS A 126 -12.32 -9.17 7.08
C LYS A 126 -12.06 -9.15 5.57
N ARG A 127 -10.85 -9.52 5.12
CA ARG A 127 -10.42 -9.52 3.70
C ARG A 127 -10.41 -8.14 3.04
N TYR A 128 -10.40 -7.06 3.82
CA TYR A 128 -10.21 -5.70 3.31
C TYR A 128 -8.72 -5.37 3.15
N ILE A 129 -8.42 -4.36 2.32
CA ILE A 129 -7.06 -3.91 2.03
C ILE A 129 -6.83 -2.58 2.76
N ALA A 130 -5.87 -2.57 3.68
CA ALA A 130 -5.49 -1.39 4.44
C ALA A 130 -4.01 -1.08 4.23
N LEU A 131 -3.70 0.15 3.83
CA LEU A 131 -2.31 0.59 3.65
C LEU A 131 -2.02 1.68 4.68
N ILE A 132 -0.99 1.45 5.49
CA ILE A 132 -0.44 2.49 6.37
C ILE A 132 0.66 3.21 5.60
N VAL A 133 0.48 4.51 5.42
CA VAL A 133 1.47 5.40 4.84
C VAL A 133 2.05 6.25 5.96
N ALA A 134 3.27 5.93 6.38
CA ALA A 134 4.04 6.81 7.26
C ALA A 134 4.60 7.96 6.43
N PHE A 135 4.25 9.21 6.77
CA PHE A 135 4.90 10.37 6.17
C PHE A 135 5.91 10.91 7.19
N SER A 136 7.19 10.62 6.98
CA SER A 136 8.23 11.37 7.69
C SER A 136 8.29 12.76 7.06
N GLY A 137 7.64 13.74 7.67
CA GLY A 137 7.84 15.13 7.29
C GLY A 137 9.32 15.46 7.45
N ILE A 138 10.04 15.64 6.33
CA ILE A 138 11.32 16.35 6.36
C ILE A 138 10.95 17.81 6.62
N GLN A 139 10.83 18.18 7.89
CA GLN A 139 10.79 19.58 8.31
C GLN A 139 12.21 20.14 8.16
N GLY A 140 12.44 20.88 7.06
CA GLY A 140 13.57 21.77 6.95
C GLY A 140 13.52 22.80 8.08
N SER A 141 14.57 22.79 8.91
CA SER A 141 15.04 23.91 9.74
C SER A 141 14.05 24.66 10.65
N LYS A 142 14.31 24.52 11.96
CA LYS A 142 14.11 25.53 13.03
C LYS A 142 12.73 25.73 13.65
N TYR A 143 11.98 24.69 13.98
CA TYR A 143 11.10 24.77 15.17
C TYR A 143 11.14 23.44 15.93
N GLN A 144 11.85 23.44 17.06
CA GLN A 144 11.84 22.34 18.01
C GLN A 144 10.49 22.32 18.71
N SER A 145 9.65 21.34 18.38
CA SER A 145 8.54 20.91 19.23
C SER A 145 8.25 19.43 18.93
N THR A 146 8.74 18.58 19.83
CA THR A 146 8.28 17.22 20.18
C THR A 146 7.96 16.19 19.07
N GLN A 147 8.70 15.08 19.14
CA GLN A 147 8.64 13.93 18.24
C GLN A 147 7.23 13.32 18.07
N GLY A 148 6.71 13.36 16.84
CA GLY A 148 5.61 12.54 16.39
C GLY A 148 5.78 12.23 14.90
N GLN A 149 5.99 10.96 14.55
CA GLN A 149 5.81 10.53 13.16
C GLN A 149 4.30 10.54 12.87
N THR A 150 3.87 11.29 11.86
CA THR A 150 2.48 11.27 11.39
C THR A 150 2.28 10.06 10.48
N TYR A 151 1.46 9.13 10.93
CA TYR A 151 1.07 7.96 10.15
C TYR A 151 -0.35 8.23 9.63
N SER A 152 -0.51 8.13 8.32
CA SER A 152 -1.81 8.23 7.66
C SER A 152 -2.23 6.82 7.27
N VAL A 153 -3.47 6.44 7.55
CA VAL A 153 -4.00 5.16 7.04
C VAL A 153 -4.94 5.46 5.89
N LYS A 154 -4.61 4.90 4.71
CA LYS A 154 -5.45 4.98 3.51
C LYS A 154 -6.11 3.63 3.30
N PHE A 155 -7.44 3.62 3.36
CA PHE A 155 -8.24 2.44 3.08
C PHE A 155 -8.73 2.50 1.64
N HIS A 156 -8.65 1.38 0.94
CA HIS A 156 -9.41 1.18 -0.29
C HIS A 156 -10.40 0.04 -0.03
N SER A 157 -11.62 0.42 0.28
CA SER A 157 -12.75 -0.50 0.22
C SER A 157 -13.10 -0.69 -1.26
N ARG A 158 -12.55 -1.72 -1.88
CA ARG A 158 -13.21 -2.34 -3.03
C ARG A 158 -13.58 -3.74 -2.60
N VAL A 159 -14.84 -3.89 -2.25
CA VAL A 159 -15.48 -5.19 -2.09
C VAL A 159 -15.45 -5.87 -3.45
N ALA A 160 -14.36 -6.58 -3.77
CA ALA A 160 -14.49 -7.71 -4.67
C ALA A 160 -15.22 -8.77 -3.85
N LYS A 161 -16.56 -8.75 -3.87
CA LYS A 161 -17.35 -9.90 -3.44
C LYS A 161 -16.80 -11.06 -4.27
N GLN A 162 -16.04 -11.96 -3.65
CA GLN A 162 -15.78 -13.26 -4.24
C GLN A 162 -17.16 -13.91 -4.34
N THR A 163 -17.78 -13.85 -5.51
CA THR A 163 -18.80 -14.82 -5.88
C THR A 163 -18.08 -16.16 -5.92
N SER A 164 -18.52 -17.05 -5.03
CA SER A 164 -18.13 -18.45 -4.98
C SER A 164 -18.48 -19.17 -6.28
#